data_AF-A0A077NPR4-F1
#
_entry.id   AF-A0A077NPR4-F1
#
_cell.length_a   1.000
_cell.length_b   1.000
_cell.length_c   1.000
_cell.angle_alpha   90.00
_cell.angle_beta   90.00
_cell.angle_gamma   90.00
#
_symmetry.space_group_name_H-M   'P 1'
#
loop_
_entity.id
_entity.type
_entity.pdbx_description
1 polymer ?
#
loop_
_entity_poly.entity_id
_entity_poly.type
_entity_poly.pdbx_seq_one_letter_code
_entity_poly.pdbx_strand_id
1 'polypeptide(L)'
;MKNQASSMTMSIELFQNNDLRVTVDGIAYNLGKTLPTGKGNWGAGDYGVVFQSRNTETQKLGTLLQQMQQTGQTKRFCLNW
;
A
#
# COMPACT_ATOMS: atom_id res chain seq x y z
N MET A 1 20.95 -10.05 -17.00
CA MET A 1 19.85 -10.65 -16.21
C MET A 1 20.07 -10.65 -14.69
N LYS A 2 20.81 -9.68 -14.10
CA LYS A 2 21.05 -9.62 -12.63
C LYS A 2 20.23 -8.58 -11.86
N ASN A 3 19.47 -7.70 -12.54
CA ASN A 3 18.81 -6.54 -11.91
C ASN A 3 17.34 -6.74 -11.48
N GLN A 4 16.72 -7.87 -11.82
CA GLN A 4 15.28 -8.06 -11.56
C GLN A 4 15.00 -8.71 -10.19
N ALA A 5 15.85 -9.66 -9.79
CA ALA A 5 15.76 -10.28 -8.46
C ALA A 5 16.08 -9.29 -7.33
N SER A 6 16.92 -8.28 -7.60
CA SER A 6 17.28 -7.26 -6.62
C SER A 6 16.16 -6.24 -6.37
N SER A 7 15.49 -5.74 -7.41
CA SER A 7 14.45 -4.71 -7.25
C SER A 7 13.22 -5.23 -6.51
N MET A 8 12.77 -6.44 -6.81
CA MET A 8 11.66 -7.07 -6.08
C MET A 8 12.00 -7.30 -4.61
N THR A 9 13.23 -7.74 -4.34
CA THR A 9 13.73 -7.94 -2.96
C THR A 9 13.76 -6.62 -2.20
N MET A 10 14.27 -5.54 -2.80
CA MET A 10 14.28 -4.21 -2.20
C MET A 10 12.87 -3.69 -1.89
N SER A 11 11.91 -3.90 -2.79
CA SER A 11 10.51 -3.58 -2.52
C SER A 11 9.97 -4.37 -1.34
N ILE A 12 10.19 -5.69 -1.30
CA ILE A 12 9.74 -6.52 -0.17
C ILE A 12 10.35 -6.04 1.15
N GLU A 13 11.66 -5.76 1.16
CA GLU A 13 12.36 -5.24 2.35
C GLU A 13 11.81 -3.88 2.82
N LEU A 14 11.48 -2.97 1.89
CA LEU A 14 10.87 -1.68 2.21
C LEU A 14 9.57 -1.86 3.01
N PHE A 15 8.66 -2.72 2.55
CA PHE A 15 7.35 -2.95 3.18
C PHE A 15 7.40 -3.85 4.44
N GLN A 16 8.43 -4.68 4.57
CA GLN A 16 8.64 -5.51 5.75
C GLN A 16 9.30 -4.75 6.90
N ASN A 17 10.22 -3.83 6.58
CA ASN A 17 11.01 -3.13 7.59
C ASN A 17 10.37 -1.82 8.06
N ASN A 18 9.50 -1.21 7.25
CA ASN A 18 8.88 0.08 7.54
C ASN A 18 7.36 -0.02 7.67
N ASP A 19 6.80 0.90 8.44
CA ASP A 19 5.36 1.05 8.59
C ASP A 19 4.80 1.83 7.40
N LEU A 20 3.91 1.21 6.62
CA LEU A 20 3.24 1.90 5.54
C LEU A 20 2.25 2.93 6.10
N ARG A 21 2.43 4.20 5.74
CA ARG A 21 1.52 5.28 6.11
C ARG A 21 0.87 5.88 4.88
N VAL A 22 -0.45 5.99 4.93
CA VAL A 22 -1.23 6.75 3.97
C VAL A 22 -1.67 8.04 4.63
N THR A 23 -1.40 9.19 4.01
CA THR A 23 -1.89 10.49 4.49
C THR A 23 -2.94 11.03 3.53
N VAL A 24 -4.13 11.33 4.05
CA VAL A 24 -5.22 11.96 3.29
C VAL A 24 -5.57 13.31 3.89
N ASP A 25 -5.39 14.39 3.13
CA ASP A 25 -5.59 15.79 3.58
C ASP A 25 -4.89 16.11 4.92
N GLY A 26 -3.73 15.50 5.17
CA GLY A 26 -2.94 15.68 6.40
C GLY A 26 -3.26 14.71 7.53
N ILE A 27 -4.30 13.87 7.42
CA ILE A 27 -4.59 12.81 8.38
C ILE A 27 -3.86 11.54 7.99
N ALA A 28 -3.01 11.02 8.88
CA ALA A 28 -2.22 9.82 8.66
C ALA A 28 -2.93 8.56 9.16
N TYR A 29 -2.97 7.53 8.31
CA TYR A 29 -3.47 6.18 8.56
C TYR A 29 -2.29 5.22 8.55
N ASN A 30 -1.95 4.65 9.70
CA ASN A 30 -0.85 3.68 9.80
C ASN A 30 -1.33 2.29 9.42
N LEU A 31 -1.00 1.85 8.21
CA LEU A 31 -1.32 0.51 7.71
C LEU A 31 -0.34 -0.54 8.26
N GLY A 32 0.75 -0.09 8.92
CA GLY A 32 1.74 -0.95 9.55
C GLY A 32 2.62 -1.69 8.55
N LYS A 33 3.38 -2.65 9.08
CA LYS A 33 4.16 -3.59 8.27
C LYS A 33 3.24 -4.56 7.55
N THR A 34 3.57 -4.86 6.30
CA THR A 34 2.77 -5.79 5.49
C THR A 34 3.64 -6.90 4.94
N LEU A 35 3.10 -8.11 4.90
CA LEU A 35 3.76 -9.25 4.26
C LEU A 35 3.25 -9.38 2.83
N PRO A 36 4.13 -9.70 1.86
CA PRO A 36 3.71 -9.97 0.50
C PRO A 36 2.80 -11.20 0.50
N THR A 37 1.59 -11.07 -0.06
CA THR A 37 0.62 -12.18 -0.13
C THR A 37 0.79 -13.02 -1.40
N GLY A 38 1.75 -12.68 -2.25
CA GLY A 38 2.09 -13.40 -3.47
C GLY A 38 2.86 -12.53 -4.47
N LYS A 39 3.44 -13.17 -5.49
CA LYS A 39 3.89 -12.49 -6.71
C LYS A 39 2.66 -12.10 -7.53
N GLY A 40 2.72 -10.94 -8.18
CA GLY A 40 1.57 -10.25 -8.77
C GLY A 40 0.77 -11.07 -9.78
N ASN A 41 -0.27 -11.78 -9.33
CA ASN A 41 -1.29 -12.39 -10.20
C ASN A 41 -2.41 -11.41 -10.61
N TRP A 42 -2.20 -10.09 -10.45
CA TRP A 42 -3.21 -9.05 -10.71
C TRP A 42 -2.79 -8.04 -11.79
N GLY A 43 -2.11 -8.50 -12.85
CA GLY A 43 -1.71 -7.66 -13.98
C GLY A 43 -0.48 -6.78 -13.75
N ALA A 44 0.21 -6.93 -12.61
CA ALA A 44 1.42 -6.19 -12.28
C ALA A 44 2.72 -6.80 -12.87
N GLY A 45 2.59 -7.87 -13.65
CA GLY A 45 3.70 -8.57 -14.32
C GLY A 45 4.71 -9.17 -13.33
N ASP A 46 5.87 -9.56 -13.86
CA ASP A 46 6.96 -10.19 -13.09
C ASP A 46 7.55 -9.30 -11.97
N TYR A 47 7.14 -8.03 -11.89
CA TYR A 47 7.64 -7.02 -10.95
C TYR A 47 6.59 -6.54 -9.95
N GLY A 48 5.38 -7.06 -10.03
CA GLY A 48 4.29 -6.73 -9.12
C GLY A 48 4.41 -7.42 -7.78
N VAL A 49 4.35 -6.65 -6.70
CA VAL A 49 4.17 -7.19 -5.34
C VAL A 49 2.84 -6.71 -4.79
N VAL A 50 2.06 -7.65 -4.25
CA VAL A 50 0.78 -7.35 -3.60
C VAL A 50 0.95 -7.51 -2.10
N PHE A 51 0.55 -6.48 -1.38
CA PHE A 51 0.54 -6.45 0.07
C PHE A 51 -0.91 -6.38 0.55
N GLN A 52 -1.18 -7.03 1.68
CA GLN A 52 -2.48 -6.95 2.35
C GLN A 52 -2.27 -6.46 3.79
N SER A 53 -3.10 -5.51 4.19
CA SER A 53 -3.20 -5.04 5.57
C SER A 53 -4.59 -5.32 6.11
N ARG A 54 -4.67 -5.72 7.38
CA ARG A 54 -5.91 -5.93 8.12
C ARG A 54 -5.75 -5.36 9.53
N ASN A 55 -5.94 -4.06 9.66
CA ASN A 55 -5.96 -3.38 10.95
C ASN A 55 -7.06 -2.30 10.99
N THR A 56 -7.28 -1.72 12.16
CA THR A 56 -8.32 -0.71 12.38
C THR A 56 -8.10 0.53 11.51
N GLU A 57 -6.86 0.97 11.30
CA GLU A 57 -6.55 2.13 10.44
C GLU A 57 -6.87 1.86 8.97
N THR A 58 -6.68 0.61 8.52
CA THR A 58 -7.04 0.17 7.16
C THR A 58 -8.56 0.21 6.97
N GLN A 59 -9.33 -0.16 7.99
CA GLN A 59 -10.80 -0.04 7.95
C GLN A 59 -11.25 1.42 7.85
N LYS A 60 -10.68 2.30 8.69
CA LYS A 60 -10.97 3.75 8.66
C LYS A 60 -10.67 4.37 7.30
N LEU A 61 -9.49 4.07 6.74
CA LEU A 61 -9.11 4.52 5.40
C LEU A 61 -10.09 3.98 4.35
N GLY A 62 -10.48 2.71 4.43
CA GLY A 62 -11.46 2.11 3.53
C GLY A 62 -12.82 2.82 3.55
N THR A 63 -13.33 3.16 4.74
CA THR A 63 -14.56 3.95 4.89
C THR A 63 -14.43 5.33 4.23
N LEU A 64 -13.30 6.01 4.42
CA LEU A 64 -13.05 7.32 3.78
C LEU A 64 -13.04 7.19 2.25
N LEU A 65 -12.36 6.18 1.71
CA LEU A 65 -12.29 5.96 0.26
C LEU A 65 -13.68 5.67 -0.34
N GLN A 66 -14.52 4.90 0.37
CA GLN A 66 -15.91 4.66 -0.04
C GLN A 66 -16.73 5.97 -0.05
N GLN A 67 -16.56 6.83 0.95
CA GLN A 67 -17.23 8.13 0.98
C GLN A 67 -16.78 9.04 -0.16
N MET A 68 -15.47 9.08 -0.46
CA MET A 68 -14.93 9.83 -1.61
C MET A 68 -15.53 9.35 -2.92
N GLN A 69 -15.66 8.02 -3.10
CA GLN A 69 -16.30 7.44 -4.28
C GLN A 69 -17.77 7.84 -4.42
N GLN A 70 -18.54 7.82 -3.32
CA GLN A 70 -19.96 8.17 -3.33
C GLN A 70 -20.21 9.67 -3.59
N THR A 71 -19.32 10.53 -3.07
CA THR A 71 -19.48 11.99 -3.13
C THR A 71 -18.79 12.62 -4.33
N GLY A 72 -17.89 11.90 -5.01
CA GLY A 72 -17.03 12.43 -6.06
C GLY A 72 -15.94 13.39 -5.54
N GLN A 73 -15.72 13.44 -4.21
CA GLN A 73 -14.73 14.35 -3.63
C GLN A 73 -13.30 13.82 -3.82
N THR A 74 -12.47 14.62 -4.48
CA THR A 74 -11.02 14.37 -4.57
C THR A 74 -10.31 14.90 -3.33
N LYS A 75 -9.37 14.11 -2.79
CA LYS A 75 -8.52 14.46 -1.65
C LYS A 75 -7.05 14.31 -1.99
N ARG A 76 -6.18 15.04 -1.29
CA ARG A 76 -4.73 14.88 -1.46
C ARG A 76 -4.29 13.59 -0.79
N PHE A 77 -3.66 12.71 -1.57
CA PHE A 77 -3.19 11.40 -1.13
C PHE A 77 -1.66 11.35 -1.17
N CYS A 78 -1.05 10.95 -0.07
CA CYS A 78 0.40 10.71 0.01
C CYS A 78 0.66 9.31 0.58
N LEU A 79 1.63 8.62 0.00
CA LEU A 79 2.12 7.32 0.46
C LEU A 79 3.54 7.49 0.98
N ASN A 80 3.79 7.08 2.22
CA ASN A 80 5.10 7.17 2.85
C ASN A 80 5.42 5.87 3.60
N TRP A 81 6.71 5.58 3.78
CA TRP A 81 7.25 4.45 4.54
C TRP A 81 8.08 4.99 5.71
#